data_AF-A0A4W5R8S8-F1
#
_entry.id   AF-A0A4W5R8S8-F1
#
_cell.length_a   1.000
_cell.length_b   1.000
_cell.length_c   1.000
_cell.angle_alpha   90.00
_cell.angle_beta   90.00
_cell.angle_gamma   90.00
#
_symmetry.space_group_name_H-M   'P 1'
#
loop_
_entity.id
_entity.type
_entity.pdbx_description
1 polymer ?
#
loop_
_entity_poly.entity_id
_entity_poly.type
_entity_poly.pdbx_seq_one_letter_code
_entity_poly.pdbx_strand_id
1 'polypeptide(L)'
;MLTSSVAALQSEAATTKQFLMELQMFAQRGELTRGPLEPGFTSVFKACNLQGALSLLEELSLSPIPYQEAPNEPRTCRRVRKHPLMPPQLAWLFATRPVFLYPELLPHVSLDPALHSTRSVSMFTAGEDW
;
A
#
# COMPACT_ATOMS: atom_id res chain seq x y z
N MET A 1 -12.20 2.47 7.05
CA MET A 1 -11.52 3.52 7.83
C MET A 1 -10.14 3.78 7.21
N LEU A 2 -10.07 4.33 5.99
CA LEU A 2 -8.78 4.71 5.38
C LEU A 2 -8.89 5.97 4.49
N THR A 3 -10.02 6.68 4.53
CA THR A 3 -10.43 7.51 3.38
C THR A 3 -10.93 8.89 3.77
N SER A 4 -11.40 9.11 5.01
CA SER A 4 -11.49 10.47 5.56
C SER A 4 -10.13 10.92 6.07
N SER A 5 -9.78 12.18 5.83
CA SER A 5 -8.74 12.88 6.59
C SER A 5 -9.17 12.85 8.06
N VAL A 6 -8.69 11.86 8.79
CA VAL A 6 -8.89 11.81 10.24
C VAL A 6 -7.99 12.89 10.81
N ALA A 7 -8.57 14.04 11.18
CA ALA A 7 -7.82 15.17 11.71
C ALA A 7 -6.89 14.77 12.86
N ALA A 8 -7.31 13.79 13.68
CA ALA A 8 -6.52 13.24 14.77
C ALA A 8 -5.22 12.52 14.32
N LEU A 9 -5.18 11.99 13.10
CA LEU A 9 -4.02 11.25 12.57
C LEU A 9 -3.13 12.11 11.66
N GLN A 10 -3.46 13.39 11.46
CA GLN A 10 -2.70 14.26 10.56
C GLN A 10 -1.28 14.52 11.07
N SER A 11 -1.11 14.66 12.39
CA SER A 11 0.21 14.79 13.01
C SER A 11 1.05 13.53 12.77
N GLU A 12 0.49 12.35 13.01
CA GLU A 12 1.15 11.06 12.81
C GLU A 12 1.51 10.83 11.35
N ALA A 13 0.63 11.19 10.41
CA ALA A 13 0.89 11.12 8.98
C ALA A 13 2.06 12.04 8.58
N ALA A 14 2.09 13.27 9.11
CA ALA A 14 3.19 14.21 8.86
C ALA A 14 4.52 13.69 9.43
N THR A 15 4.52 13.18 10.66
CA THR A 15 5.69 12.58 11.30
C THR A 15 6.18 11.34 10.54
N THR A 16 5.27 10.48 10.09
CA THR A 16 5.61 9.30 9.29
C THR A 16 6.27 9.70 7.97
N LYS A 17 5.76 10.74 7.29
CA LYS A 17 6.38 11.29 6.09
C LYS A 17 7.82 11.76 6.36
N GLN A 18 8.07 12.42 7.49
CA GLN A 18 9.42 12.83 7.89
C GLN A 18 10.35 11.63 8.07
N PHE A 19 9.92 10.58 8.76
CA PHE A 19 10.72 9.36 8.93
C PHE A 19 11.07 8.68 7.61
N LEU A 20 10.15 8.67 6.63
CA LEU A 20 10.43 8.12 5.30
C LEU A 20 11.50 8.95 4.58
N MET A 21 11.47 10.28 4.70
CA MET A 21 12.51 11.16 4.13
C MET A 21 13.86 10.93 4.82
N GLU A 22 13.88 10.77 6.14
CA GLU A 22 15.09 10.47 6.90
C GLU A 22 15.70 9.12 6.50
N LEU A 23 14.87 8.08 6.34
CA LEU A 23 15.31 6.78 5.85
C LEU A 23 15.98 6.89 4.47
N GLN A 24 15.41 7.68 3.56
CA GLN A 24 16.00 7.92 2.25
C GLN A 24 17.36 8.63 2.36
N MET A 25 17.45 9.63 3.23
CA MET A 25 18.71 10.34 3.48
C MET A 25 19.78 9.41 4.07
N PHE A 26 19.42 8.54 5.03
CA PHE A 26 20.35 7.56 5.59
C PHE A 26 20.77 6.51 4.57
N ALA A 27 19.85 6.06 3.71
CA ALA A 27 20.16 5.16 2.61
C ALA A 27 21.20 5.77 1.67
N GLN A 28 20.96 6.98 1.17
CA GLN A 28 21.85 7.69 0.28
C GLN A 28 23.23 7.95 0.90
N ARG A 29 23.27 8.44 2.15
CA ARG A 29 24.54 8.70 2.85
C ARG A 29 25.35 7.43 3.09
N GLY A 30 24.69 6.34 3.47
CA GLY A 30 25.33 5.04 3.66
C GLY A 30 25.93 4.51 2.36
N GLU A 31 25.18 4.59 1.26
CA GLU A 31 25.63 4.16 -0.06
C GLU A 31 26.77 5.03 -0.60
N LEU A 32 26.72 6.35 -0.41
CA LEU A 32 27.81 7.25 -0.81
C LEU A 32 29.11 6.98 -0.05
N THR A 33 29.00 6.64 1.23
CA THR A 33 30.17 6.39 2.10
C THR A 33 30.80 5.03 1.82
N ARG A 34 29.99 4.00 1.56
CA ARG A 34 30.45 2.61 1.38
C ARG A 34 30.63 2.19 -0.08
N GLY A 35 29.97 2.87 -1.02
CA GLY A 35 30.04 2.59 -2.45
C GLY A 35 31.46 2.58 -3.04
N PRO A 36 32.39 3.47 -2.62
CA PRO A 36 33.79 3.40 -3.07
C PRO A 36 34.54 2.15 -2.54
N LEU A 37 34.10 1.61 -1.41
CA LEU A 37 34.71 0.44 -0.76
C LEU A 37 34.11 -0.88 -1.27
N GLU A 38 32.82 -0.86 -1.60
CA GLU A 38 32.04 -2.02 -1.99
C GLU A 38 31.06 -1.64 -3.12
N PRO A 39 31.43 -1.88 -4.38
CA PRO A 39 30.56 -1.64 -5.53
C PRO A 39 29.29 -2.49 -5.44
N GLY A 40 28.12 -1.84 -5.51
CA GLY A 40 26.82 -2.52 -5.37
C GLY A 40 26.29 -2.61 -3.95
N PHE A 41 27.01 -2.06 -2.96
CA PHE A 41 26.48 -1.93 -1.60
C PHE A 41 25.13 -1.21 -1.61
N THR A 42 24.14 -1.86 -1.00
CA THR A 42 22.78 -1.33 -0.82
C THR A 42 22.55 -1.12 0.66
N SER A 43 22.17 0.10 1.05
CA SER A 43 21.95 0.39 2.47
C SER A 43 20.75 -0.36 3.01
N VAL A 44 20.82 -0.84 4.25
CA VAL A 44 19.68 -1.46 4.97
C VAL A 44 18.49 -0.50 5.11
N PHE A 45 18.74 0.81 5.03
CA PHE A 45 17.71 1.84 5.05
C PHE A 45 16.98 2.00 3.71
N LYS A 46 17.46 1.35 2.64
CA LYS A 46 16.83 1.37 1.31
C LYS A 46 15.79 0.25 1.20
N ALA A 47 14.60 0.50 1.75
CA ALA A 47 13.47 -0.38 1.51
C ALA A 47 13.07 -0.35 0.02
N CYS A 48 12.67 -1.50 -0.52
CA CYS A 48 12.40 -1.69 -1.95
C CYS A 48 11.32 -0.74 -2.51
N ASN A 49 10.35 -0.34 -1.69
CA ASN A 49 9.25 0.53 -2.05
C ASN A 49 9.40 1.97 -1.54
N LEU A 50 10.50 2.33 -0.86
CA LEU A 50 10.67 3.64 -0.21
C LEU A 50 10.57 4.80 -1.22
N GLN A 51 11.31 4.70 -2.32
CA GLN A 51 11.32 5.73 -3.36
C GLN A 51 9.92 5.90 -3.98
N GLY A 52 9.26 4.78 -4.30
CA GLY A 52 7.90 4.82 -4.85
C GLY A 52 6.88 5.39 -3.86
N ALA A 53 7.02 5.09 -2.57
CA ALA A 53 6.17 5.64 -1.52
C ALA A 53 6.34 7.16 -1.39
N LEU A 54 7.58 7.66 -1.40
CA LEU A 54 7.85 9.11 -1.35
C LEU A 54 7.30 9.85 -2.56
N SER A 55 7.49 9.32 -3.77
CA SER A 55 6.91 9.89 -4.99
C SER A 55 5.38 9.88 -4.97
N LEU A 56 4.76 8.84 -4.41
CA LEU A 56 3.30 8.77 -4.27
C LEU A 56 2.77 9.80 -3.26
N LEU A 57 3.49 10.05 -2.16
CA LEU A 57 3.15 11.11 -1.21
C LEU A 57 3.24 12.49 -1.85
N GLU A 58 4.21 12.71 -2.73
CA GLU A 58 4.32 13.95 -3.50
C GLU A 58 3.17 14.08 -4.52
N GLU A 59 2.88 13.02 -5.28
CA GLU A 59 1.74 12.96 -6.22
C GLU A 59 0.43 13.35 -5.52
N LEU A 60 0.10 12.70 -4.39
CA LEU A 60 -1.12 12.99 -3.63
C LEU A 60 -1.16 14.39 -3.04
N SER A 61 0.00 15.01 -2.76
CA SER A 61 0.06 16.39 -2.28
C SER A 61 -0.25 17.40 -3.39
N LEU A 62 0.10 17.08 -4.64
CA LEU A 62 -0.16 17.91 -5.81
C LEU A 62 -1.57 17.70 -6.38
N SER A 63 -2.07 16.46 -6.33
CA SER A 63 -3.42 16.08 -6.80
C SER A 63 -4.19 15.35 -5.69
N PRO A 64 -4.76 16.09 -4.72
CA PRO A 64 -5.57 15.49 -3.67
C PRO A 64 -6.76 14.74 -4.28
N ILE A 65 -6.95 13.48 -3.90
CA ILE A 65 -8.09 12.69 -4.36
C ILE A 65 -9.31 13.16 -3.55
N PRO A 66 -10.36 13.71 -4.20
CA PRO A 66 -11.55 14.14 -3.48
C PRO A 66 -12.24 12.92 -2.87
N TYR A 67 -12.40 12.97 -1.55
CA TYR A 67 -13.16 11.97 -0.83
C TYR A 67 -14.51 12.57 -0.41
N GLN A 68 -15.57 11.96 -0.89
CA GLN A 68 -16.92 12.25 -0.42
C GLN A 68 -17.40 11.04 0.37
N GLU A 69 -17.59 11.21 1.67
CA GLU A 69 -18.25 10.18 2.47
C GLU A 69 -19.64 9.95 1.89
N ALA A 70 -19.92 8.72 1.48
CA ALA A 70 -21.28 8.36 1.11
C ALA A 70 -22.20 8.66 2.31
N PRO A 71 -23.39 9.23 2.09
CA PRO A 71 -24.36 9.43 3.15
C PRO A 71 -24.53 8.13 3.92
N ASN A 72 -24.51 8.20 5.26
CA ASN A 72 -24.81 7.06 6.11
C ASN A 72 -26.28 6.66 5.90
N GLU A 73 -26.53 5.87 4.85
CA GLU A 73 -27.83 5.26 4.61
C GLU A 73 -28.23 4.46 5.86
N PRO A 74 -29.44 4.65 6.39
CA PRO A 74 -29.87 3.97 7.60
C PRO A 74 -29.71 2.47 7.42
N ARG A 75 -29.16 1.82 8.45
CA ARG A 75 -28.86 0.38 8.51
C ARG A 75 -30.14 -0.43 8.31
N THR A 76 -30.54 -0.64 7.05
CA THR A 76 -31.67 -1.49 6.73
C THR A 76 -31.29 -2.93 7.03
N CYS A 77 -32.10 -3.55 7.89
CA CYS A 77 -31.98 -4.94 8.29
C CYS A 77 -31.87 -5.87 7.08
N ARG A 78 -30.67 -6.35 6.77
CA ARG A 78 -30.35 -7.77 6.45
C ARG A 78 -28.84 -7.93 6.20
N ARG A 79 -28.16 -8.43 7.25
CA ARG A 79 -27.08 -9.43 7.23
C ARG A 79 -25.83 -9.23 6.34
N VAL A 80 -25.59 -8.06 5.74
CA VAL A 80 -24.28 -7.71 5.16
C VAL A 80 -23.88 -6.34 5.69
N ARG A 81 -22.88 -6.30 6.55
CA ARG A 81 -22.26 -5.02 6.96
C ARG A 81 -21.69 -4.40 5.69
N LYS A 82 -22.26 -3.29 5.22
CA LYS A 82 -21.61 -2.42 4.25
C LYS A 82 -20.35 -1.88 4.94
N HIS A 83 -19.21 -2.55 4.74
CA HIS A 83 -17.92 -1.99 5.15
C HIS A 83 -17.74 -0.65 4.44
N PRO A 84 -17.06 0.34 5.05
CA PRO A 84 -16.76 1.58 4.36
C PRO A 84 -16.06 1.24 3.05
N LEU A 85 -16.74 1.51 1.94
CA LEU A 85 -16.22 1.26 0.60
C LEU A 85 -15.10 2.27 0.39
N MET A 86 -13.89 1.76 0.17
CA MET A 86 -12.78 2.60 -0.28
C MET A 86 -13.18 3.28 -1.59
N PRO A 87 -12.94 4.60 -1.76
CA PRO A 87 -13.20 5.30 -3.00
C PRO A 87 -12.59 4.53 -4.17
N PRO A 88 -13.31 4.38 -5.30
CA PRO A 88 -12.82 3.64 -6.45
C PRO A 88 -11.42 4.09 -6.90
N GLN A 89 -11.14 5.39 -6.83
CA GLN A 89 -9.86 5.98 -7.20
C GLN A 89 -8.73 5.53 -6.26
N LEU A 90 -8.99 5.48 -4.95
CA LEU A 90 -8.02 4.98 -3.97
C LEU A 90 -7.85 3.47 -4.12
N ALA A 91 -8.93 2.72 -4.28
CA ALA A 91 -8.88 1.27 -4.50
C ALA A 91 -8.07 0.93 -5.75
N TRP A 92 -8.28 1.67 -6.84
CA TRP A 92 -7.50 1.54 -8.07
C TRP A 92 -6.02 1.85 -7.85
N LEU A 93 -5.71 2.92 -7.13
CA LEU A 93 -4.33 3.30 -6.80
C LEU A 93 -3.63 2.20 -5.98
N PHE A 94 -4.28 1.64 -4.97
CA PHE A 94 -3.74 0.51 -4.21
C PHE A 94 -3.58 -0.76 -5.05
N ALA A 95 -4.52 -1.04 -5.95
CA ALA A 95 -4.47 -2.24 -6.78
C ALA A 95 -3.44 -2.16 -7.91
N THR A 96 -3.13 -0.96 -8.41
CA THR A 96 -2.32 -0.78 -9.63
C THR A 96 -0.92 -0.27 -9.37
N ARG A 97 -0.64 0.34 -8.22
CA ARG A 97 0.70 0.88 -7.96
C ARG A 97 1.62 -0.21 -7.39
N PRO A 98 2.84 -0.36 -7.96
CA PRO A 98 3.82 -1.37 -7.53
C PRO A 98 4.38 -1.13 -6.11
N VAL A 99 4.01 0.00 -5.48
CA VAL A 99 4.31 0.28 -4.07
C VAL A 99 3.48 -0.59 -3.12
N PHE A 100 2.27 -0.95 -3.54
CA PHE A 100 1.29 -1.68 -2.74
C PHE A 100 1.06 -3.11 -3.22
N LEU A 101 1.42 -3.40 -4.47
CA LEU A 101 1.30 -4.71 -5.08
C LEU A 101 2.68 -5.32 -5.25
N TYR A 102 2.89 -6.52 -4.71
CA TYR A 102 4.04 -7.37 -5.00
C TYR A 102 3.59 -8.47 -5.95
N PRO A 103 3.78 -8.32 -7.29
CA PRO A 103 3.30 -9.29 -8.26
C PRO A 103 3.88 -10.68 -8.04
N GLU A 104 5.13 -10.74 -7.53
CA GLU A 104 5.83 -11.98 -7.20
C GLU A 104 5.16 -12.79 -6.08
N LEU A 105 4.33 -12.14 -5.26
CA LEU A 105 3.53 -12.81 -4.21
C LEU A 105 2.17 -13.28 -4.74
N LEU A 106 1.77 -12.85 -5.94
CA LEU A 106 0.50 -13.29 -6.52
C LEU A 106 0.67 -14.73 -7.01
N PRO A 107 -0.27 -15.62 -6.69
CA PRO A 107 -0.23 -16.98 -7.21
C PRO A 107 -0.31 -16.92 -8.75
N HIS A 108 0.52 -17.74 -9.41
CA HIS A 108 0.42 -17.95 -10.85
C HIS A 108 -0.83 -18.81 -11.14
N VAL A 109 -2.00 -18.18 -11.17
CA VAL A 109 -3.27 -18.87 -11.44
C VAL A 109 -3.40 -19.07 -12.95
N SER A 110 -3.28 -20.32 -13.42
CA SER A 110 -3.73 -20.68 -14.76
C SER A 110 -5.25 -20.54 -14.81
N LEU A 111 -5.82 -19.83 -15.79
CA LEU A 111 -7.28 -19.75 -15.97
C LEU A 111 -7.83 -20.94 -16.78
N ASP A 112 -7.01 -21.95 -17.06
CA ASP A 112 -7.43 -23.13 -17.83
C ASP A 112 -8.54 -23.90 -17.09
N PRO A 113 -9.76 -23.96 -17.65
CA PRO A 113 -10.88 -24.66 -17.03
C PRO A 113 -10.62 -26.15 -16.79
N ALA A 114 -9.71 -26.77 -17.55
CA ALA A 114 -9.35 -28.17 -17.37
C ALA A 114 -8.52 -28.42 -16.10
N LEU A 115 -7.85 -27.40 -15.57
CA LEU A 115 -7.01 -27.46 -14.36
C LEU A 115 -7.78 -27.08 -13.08
N HIS A 116 -8.97 -26.49 -13.21
CA HIS A 116 -9.81 -26.10 -12.09
C HIS A 116 -10.83 -27.18 -11.75
N SER A 117 -10.60 -27.94 -10.67
CA SER A 117 -11.67 -28.77 -10.11
C SER A 117 -12.80 -27.90 -9.55
N THR A 118 -14.03 -28.41 -9.67
CA THR A 118 -15.24 -27.68 -9.27
C THR A 118 -15.19 -27.41 -7.77
N ARG A 119 -14.89 -26.14 -7.40
CA ARG A 119 -15.00 -25.58 -6.05
C ARG A 119 -13.87 -25.92 -5.06
N SER A 120 -12.64 -25.56 -5.39
CA SER A 120 -11.62 -25.27 -4.38
C SER A 120 -11.63 -23.76 -4.10
N VAL A 121 -12.38 -23.31 -3.10
CA VAL A 121 -12.23 -21.95 -2.58
C VAL A 121 -10.99 -21.96 -1.70
N SER A 122 -9.82 -21.69 -2.27
CA SER A 122 -8.63 -21.42 -1.47
C SER A 122 -8.82 -20.05 -0.80
N MET A 123 -9.26 -20.05 0.45
CA MET A 123 -9.22 -18.82 1.26
C MET A 123 -7.76 -18.55 1.60
N PHE A 124 -7.27 -17.40 1.14
CA PHE A 124 -5.92 -16.93 1.45
C PHE A 124 -6.00 -15.81 2.46
N THR A 125 -5.60 -16.10 3.70
CA THR A 125 -5.26 -15.12 4.73
C THR A 125 -3.81 -15.38 5.13
N ALA A 126 -2.87 -14.64 4.54
CA ALA A 126 -1.43 -14.78 4.80
C ALA A 126 -0.97 -14.33 6.21
N GLY A 127 -1.89 -14.17 7.17
CA GLY A 127 -1.65 -13.50 8.44
C GLY A 127 -1.64 -14.39 9.68
N GLU A 128 -1.84 -15.71 9.55
CA GLU A 128 -2.12 -16.57 10.72
C GLU A 128 -0.99 -17.56 11.08
N ASP A 129 0.12 -17.57 10.35
CA ASP A 129 1.26 -18.48 10.60
C ASP A 129 2.48 -17.77 11.22
N TRP A 130 2.29 -17.10 12.36
CA TRP A 130 3.37 -16.73 13.30
C TRP A 130 2.92 -16.84 14.76
#